data_AF-A0A1E8FK20-F1
#
_entry.id   AF-A0A1E8FK20-F1
#
_cell.length_a   1.000
_cell.length_b   1.000
_cell.length_c   1.000
_cell.angle_alpha   90.00
_cell.angle_beta   90.00
_cell.angle_gamma   90.00
#
_symmetry.space_group_name_H-M   'P 1'
#
loop_
_entity.id
_entity.type
_entity.pdbx_description
1 polymer ?
#
loop_
_entity_poly.entity_id
_entity_poly.type
_entity_poly.pdbx_seq_one_letter_code
_entity_poly.pdbx_strand_id
1 'polypeptide(L)'
;MLIFFKRIRKKLLSENRITAYSRYAIGEIILVVVGILIALQINNWNENRKAQKKLHNIYALIVEDLKNDIADIDQLIQEQNRRKVILDKILNDEISKEEYESCTECRFVLIGFPNLSIDQRGYNLLQSHADNNKINSESLQIAISQFYSKHLYDISADDGVRQASLQNNIFYWEQHTNWFADYITDRDYSGFIEYATISQDYKNRVAMYRLLHFDIFDTVLFSFKQEANKIIERIEQELARNE
;
A
#
# COMPACT_ATOMS: atom_id res chain seq x y z
N MET A 1 -13.75 -24.45 -49.91
CA MET A 1 -14.04 -25.72 -49.19
C MET A 1 -15.50 -26.14 -49.29
N LEU A 2 -16.48 -25.35 -48.84
CA LEU A 2 -17.91 -25.75 -48.82
C LEU A 2 -18.45 -26.32 -50.14
N ILE A 3 -18.05 -25.78 -51.30
CA ILE A 3 -18.52 -26.25 -52.63
C ILE A 3 -17.97 -27.63 -52.99
N PHE A 4 -16.74 -27.94 -52.58
CA PHE A 4 -16.08 -29.23 -52.84
C PHE A 4 -16.74 -30.35 -52.02
N PHE A 5 -16.96 -30.10 -50.72
CA PHE A 5 -17.70 -31.00 -49.83
C PHE A 5 -19.17 -31.15 -50.24
N LYS A 6 -19.81 -30.09 -50.77
CA LYS A 6 -21.19 -30.14 -51.33
C LYS A 6 -21.29 -31.07 -52.54
N ARG A 7 -20.33 -31.02 -53.47
CA ARG A 7 -20.32 -31.87 -54.68
C ARG A 7 -20.14 -33.35 -54.33
N ILE A 8 -19.27 -33.66 -53.38
CA ILE A 8 -19.03 -35.04 -52.91
C ILE A 8 -20.25 -35.59 -52.17
N ARG A 9 -20.89 -34.79 -51.30
CA ARG A 9 -22.15 -35.17 -50.62
C ARG A 9 -23.25 -35.54 -51.61
N LYS A 10 -23.46 -34.71 -52.65
CA LYS A 10 -24.48 -35.00 -53.68
C LYS A 10 -24.21 -36.30 -54.42
N LYS A 11 -22.95 -36.61 -54.73
CA LYS A 11 -22.55 -37.83 -55.46
C LYS A 11 -22.71 -39.10 -54.61
N LEU A 12 -22.41 -39.05 -53.32
CA LEU A 12 -22.56 -40.19 -52.40
C LEU A 12 -24.02 -40.51 -52.06
N LEU A 13 -24.89 -39.48 -52.01
CA LEU A 13 -26.33 -39.64 -51.83
C LEU A 13 -27.02 -40.24 -53.05
N SER A 14 -26.58 -39.91 -54.28
CA SER A 14 -27.13 -40.49 -55.51
C SER A 14 -26.79 -41.97 -55.74
N GLU A 15 -25.78 -42.50 -55.04
CA GLU A 15 -25.33 -43.90 -55.18
C GLU A 15 -25.91 -44.85 -54.10
N ASN A 16 -26.90 -44.44 -53.30
CA ASN A 16 -27.50 -45.24 -52.21
C ASN A 16 -26.51 -45.70 -51.11
N ARG A 17 -25.36 -45.04 -50.97
CA ARG A 17 -24.27 -45.41 -50.03
C ARG A 17 -24.39 -44.70 -48.69
N ILE A 18 -25.48 -44.94 -47.96
CA ILE A 18 -25.78 -44.29 -46.65
C ILE A 18 -24.63 -44.47 -45.65
N THR A 19 -24.03 -45.66 -45.57
CA THR A 19 -22.89 -45.95 -44.67
C THR A 19 -21.59 -45.24 -45.05
N ALA A 20 -21.38 -44.88 -46.32
CA ALA A 20 -20.24 -44.07 -46.75
C ALA A 20 -20.49 -42.58 -46.46
N TYR A 21 -21.74 -42.13 -46.62
CA TYR A 21 -22.18 -40.78 -46.28
C TYR A 21 -22.03 -40.46 -44.78
N SER A 22 -22.48 -41.37 -43.89
CA SER A 22 -22.38 -41.15 -42.45
C SER A 22 -20.93 -41.02 -41.97
N ARG A 23 -20.00 -41.85 -42.48
CA ARG A 23 -18.56 -41.75 -42.16
C ARG A 23 -17.96 -40.42 -42.62
N TYR A 24 -18.36 -39.93 -43.80
CA TYR A 24 -17.88 -38.66 -44.34
C TYR A 24 -18.43 -37.45 -43.55
N ALA A 25 -19.71 -37.48 -43.18
CA ALA A 25 -20.33 -36.43 -42.37
C ALA A 25 -19.71 -36.33 -40.96
N ILE A 26 -19.38 -37.48 -40.35
CA ILE A 26 -18.66 -37.52 -39.07
C ILE A 26 -17.26 -36.90 -39.22
N GLY A 27 -16.54 -37.22 -40.29
CA GLY A 27 -15.22 -36.61 -40.57
C GLY A 27 -15.29 -35.09 -40.73
N GLU A 28 -16.33 -34.57 -41.38
CA GLU A 28 -16.56 -33.12 -41.54
C GLU A 28 -16.85 -32.43 -40.20
N ILE A 29 -17.67 -33.05 -39.34
CA ILE A 29 -17.95 -32.54 -37.99
C ILE A 29 -16.67 -32.52 -37.16
N ILE A 30 -15.89 -33.60 -37.16
CA ILE A 30 -14.62 -33.67 -36.42
C ILE A 30 -13.66 -32.57 -36.90
N LEU A 31 -13.54 -32.35 -38.21
CA LEU A 31 -12.66 -31.32 -38.76
C LEU A 31 -13.10 -29.90 -38.38
N VAL A 32 -14.41 -29.62 -38.38
CA VAL A 32 -14.96 -28.34 -37.91
C VAL A 32 -14.72 -28.16 -36.42
N VAL A 33 -14.95 -29.19 -35.60
CA VAL A 33 -14.73 -29.15 -34.15
C VAL A 33 -13.25 -28.89 -33.85
N VAL A 34 -12.32 -29.58 -34.51
CA VAL A 34 -10.87 -29.31 -34.37
C VAL A 34 -10.53 -27.86 -34.76
N GLY A 35 -11.11 -27.34 -35.84
CA GLY A 35 -10.93 -25.95 -36.24
C GLY A 35 -11.40 -24.95 -35.17
N ILE A 36 -12.58 -25.18 -34.59
CA ILE A 36 -13.13 -24.35 -33.49
C ILE A 36 -12.25 -24.44 -32.24
N LEU A 37 -11.81 -25.64 -31.86
CA LEU A 37 -10.96 -25.85 -30.69
C LEU A 37 -9.61 -25.14 -30.84
N ILE A 38 -8.98 -25.22 -32.03
CA ILE A 38 -7.73 -24.49 -32.32
C ILE A 38 -7.96 -22.98 -32.25
N ALA A 39 -9.05 -22.48 -32.83
CA ALA A 39 -9.38 -21.06 -32.79
C ALA A 39 -9.58 -20.56 -31.33
N LEU A 40 -10.32 -21.32 -30.52
CA LEU A 40 -10.50 -21.04 -29.09
C LEU A 40 -9.16 -21.08 -28.34
N GLN A 41 -8.31 -22.07 -28.64
CA GLN A 41 -7.02 -22.20 -27.97
C GLN A 41 -6.06 -21.04 -28.30
N ILE A 42 -6.03 -20.59 -29.57
CA ILE A 42 -5.26 -19.41 -29.97
C ILE A 42 -5.79 -18.15 -29.27
N ASN A 43 -7.11 -17.98 -29.19
CA ASN A 43 -7.71 -16.84 -28.51
C ASN A 43 -7.34 -16.82 -27.02
N ASN A 44 -7.54 -17.96 -26.33
CA ASN A 44 -7.20 -18.10 -24.91
C ASN A 44 -5.70 -17.88 -24.65
N TRP A 45 -4.82 -18.35 -25.54
CA TRP A 45 -3.37 -18.10 -25.41
C TRP A 45 -3.03 -16.62 -25.55
N ASN A 46 -3.64 -15.92 -26.52
CA ASN A 46 -3.43 -14.47 -26.69
C ASN A 46 -3.97 -13.66 -25.52
N GLU A 47 -5.12 -14.03 -24.97
CA GLU A 47 -5.69 -13.42 -23.75
C GLU A 47 -4.79 -13.64 -22.55
N ASN A 48 -4.32 -14.88 -22.32
CA ASN A 48 -3.41 -15.19 -21.23
C ASN A 48 -2.09 -14.40 -21.37
N ARG A 49 -1.51 -14.31 -22.56
CA ARG A 49 -0.31 -13.50 -22.81
C ARG A 49 -0.52 -12.03 -22.46
N LYS A 50 -1.68 -11.45 -22.81
CA LYS A 50 -2.01 -10.06 -22.45
C LYS A 50 -2.18 -9.88 -20.95
N ALA A 51 -2.83 -10.83 -20.27
CA ALA A 51 -2.99 -10.83 -18.82
C ALA A 51 -1.62 -10.89 -18.11
N GLN A 52 -0.73 -11.79 -18.53
CA GLN A 52 0.62 -11.91 -17.97
C GLN A 52 1.45 -10.63 -18.16
N LYS A 53 1.39 -10.02 -19.36
CA LYS A 53 2.06 -8.73 -19.58
C LYS A 53 1.51 -7.62 -18.69
N LYS A 54 0.20 -7.59 -18.45
CA LYS A 54 -0.43 -6.63 -17.54
C LYS A 54 0.03 -6.86 -16.10
N LEU A 55 0.08 -8.12 -15.64
CA LEU A 55 0.55 -8.49 -14.31
C LEU A 55 2.02 -8.08 -14.11
N HIS A 56 2.88 -8.32 -15.09
CA HIS A 56 4.28 -7.87 -15.07
C HIS A 56 4.38 -6.36 -14.85
N ASN A 57 3.60 -5.55 -15.58
CA ASN A 57 3.59 -4.10 -15.40
C ASN A 57 3.07 -3.68 -14.02
N ILE A 58 2.07 -4.39 -13.48
CA ILE A 58 1.55 -4.14 -12.13
C ILE A 58 2.63 -4.41 -11.09
N TYR A 59 3.35 -5.52 -11.21
CA TYR A 59 4.46 -5.87 -10.34
C TYR A 59 5.61 -4.85 -10.38
N ALA A 60 6.00 -4.39 -11.57
CA ALA A 60 7.01 -3.34 -11.71
C ALA A 60 6.57 -2.03 -11.01
N LEU A 61 5.29 -1.66 -11.15
CA LEU A 61 4.73 -0.48 -10.47
C LEU A 61 4.73 -0.65 -8.94
N ILE A 62 4.36 -1.82 -8.41
CA ILE A 62 4.42 -2.08 -6.96
C ILE A 62 5.85 -1.94 -6.43
N VAL A 63 6.85 -2.39 -7.17
CA VAL A 63 8.27 -2.21 -6.77
C VAL A 63 8.64 -0.73 -6.71
N GLU A 64 8.21 0.07 -7.70
CA GLU A 64 8.42 1.52 -7.70
C GLU A 64 7.72 2.18 -6.51
N ASP A 65 6.43 1.89 -6.30
CA ASP A 65 5.62 2.38 -5.19
C ASP A 65 6.30 2.10 -3.84
N LEU A 66 6.67 0.85 -3.57
CA LEU A 66 7.32 0.45 -2.31
C LEU A 66 8.70 1.09 -2.11
N LYS A 67 9.47 1.30 -3.18
CA LYS A 67 10.78 1.98 -3.09
C LYS A 67 10.61 3.46 -2.72
N ASN A 68 9.58 4.12 -3.27
CA ASN A 68 9.24 5.49 -2.90
C ASN A 68 8.73 5.57 -1.45
N ASP A 69 7.82 4.67 -1.06
CA ASP A 69 7.32 4.62 0.33
C ASP A 69 8.45 4.43 1.35
N ILE A 70 9.41 3.55 1.05
CA ILE A 70 10.60 3.33 1.89
C ILE A 70 11.42 4.63 2.03
N ALA A 71 11.61 5.36 0.94
CA ALA A 71 12.36 6.62 0.94
C ALA A 71 11.65 7.72 1.73
N ASP A 72 10.33 7.85 1.56
CA ASP A 72 9.50 8.80 2.30
C ASP A 72 9.52 8.51 3.81
N ILE A 73 9.46 7.23 4.19
CA ILE A 73 9.61 6.80 5.58
C ILE A 73 10.99 7.15 6.14
N ASP A 74 12.06 6.94 5.37
CA ASP A 74 13.42 7.29 5.79
C ASP A 74 13.57 8.80 6.02
N GLN A 75 13.02 9.61 5.11
CA GLN A 75 12.99 11.05 5.27
C GLN A 75 12.20 11.48 6.51
N LEU A 76 11.01 10.89 6.74
CA LEU A 76 10.18 11.17 7.90
C LEU A 76 10.91 10.85 9.22
N ILE A 77 11.57 9.69 9.31
CA ILE A 77 12.35 9.31 10.50
C ILE A 77 13.51 10.31 10.71
N GLN A 78 14.20 10.70 9.64
CA GLN A 78 15.30 11.66 9.72
C GLN A 78 14.84 13.03 10.21
N GLU A 79 13.73 13.54 9.69
CA GLU A 79 13.17 14.84 10.05
C GLU A 79 12.70 14.86 11.51
N GLN A 80 12.09 13.78 11.98
CA GLN A 80 11.58 13.70 13.36
C GLN A 80 12.66 13.49 14.43
N ASN A 81 13.87 13.06 14.06
CA ASN A 81 14.97 12.88 15.03
C ASN A 81 15.30 14.18 15.80
N ARG A 82 15.18 15.35 15.17
CA ARG A 82 15.38 16.64 15.86
C ARG A 82 14.35 16.83 16.98
N ARG A 83 13.09 16.51 16.69
CA ARG A 83 12.00 16.56 17.67
C ARG A 83 12.23 15.57 18.81
N LYS A 84 12.70 14.36 18.52
CA LYS A 84 13.05 13.35 19.54
C LYS A 84 14.08 13.87 20.54
N VAL A 85 15.15 14.50 20.06
CA VAL A 85 16.18 15.09 20.92
C VAL A 85 15.60 16.15 21.86
N ILE A 86 14.69 17.00 21.36
CA ILE A 86 14.02 18.01 22.19
C ILE A 86 13.14 17.33 23.25
N LEU A 87 12.33 16.34 22.87
CA LEU A 87 11.49 15.59 23.81
C LEU A 87 12.32 14.92 24.91
N ASP A 88 13.43 14.28 24.55
CA ASP A 88 14.34 13.63 25.51
C ASP A 88 14.92 14.64 26.50
N LYS A 89 15.36 15.81 26.04
CA LYS A 89 15.82 16.89 26.92
C LYS A 89 14.74 17.35 27.90
N ILE A 90 13.50 17.52 27.42
CA ILE A 90 12.37 17.92 28.28
C ILE A 90 12.12 16.84 29.34
N LEU A 91 12.15 15.56 28.96
CA LEU A 91 11.91 14.44 29.89
C LEU A 91 13.03 14.27 30.93
N ASN A 92 14.24 14.70 30.61
CA ASN A 92 15.40 14.65 31.50
C ASN A 92 15.58 15.94 32.34
N ASP A 93 14.65 16.89 32.26
CA ASP A 93 14.75 18.21 32.91
C ASP A 93 16.00 19.01 32.47
N GLU A 94 16.45 18.81 31.23
CA GLU A 94 17.64 19.42 30.65
C GLU A 94 17.34 20.70 29.84
N ILE A 95 16.09 21.17 29.86
CA ILE A 95 15.68 22.39 29.16
C ILE A 95 15.35 23.50 30.17
N SER A 96 16.02 24.63 30.02
CA SER A 96 15.82 25.83 30.83
C SER A 96 14.69 26.71 30.28
N LYS A 97 14.26 27.68 31.10
CA LYS A 97 13.31 28.70 30.68
C LYS A 97 13.85 29.52 29.50
N GLU A 98 15.10 29.95 29.57
CA GLU A 98 15.76 30.72 28.50
C GLU A 98 15.87 29.92 27.19
N GLU A 99 16.06 28.60 27.27
CA GLU A 99 16.04 27.73 26.10
C GLU A 99 14.66 27.64 25.46
N TYR A 100 13.56 27.53 26.24
CA TYR A 100 12.21 27.59 25.68
C TYR A 100 11.89 28.93 25.00
N GLU A 101 12.41 30.04 25.54
CA GLU A 101 12.22 31.38 24.96
C GLU A 101 12.93 31.50 23.60
N SER A 102 14.15 30.97 23.50
CA SER A 102 14.96 31.04 22.27
C SER A 102 14.68 29.92 21.25
N CYS A 103 14.04 28.81 21.66
CA CYS A 103 13.77 27.66 20.81
C CYS A 103 12.30 27.60 20.36
N THR A 104 12.02 28.04 19.11
CA THR A 104 10.67 27.95 18.53
C THR A 104 10.17 26.50 18.47
N GLU A 105 11.01 25.55 18.04
CA GLU A 105 10.61 24.13 17.95
C GLU A 105 10.19 23.54 19.30
N CYS A 106 10.84 23.95 20.39
CA CYS A 106 10.54 23.48 21.74
C CYS A 106 9.12 23.87 22.18
N ARG A 107 8.63 25.03 21.73
CA ARG A 107 7.26 25.49 22.05
C ARG A 107 6.17 24.73 21.30
N PHE A 108 6.49 24.13 20.16
CA PHE A 108 5.52 23.44 19.30
C PHE A 108 5.74 21.92 19.24
N VAL A 109 6.56 21.36 20.15
CA VAL A 109 6.99 19.96 20.10
C VAL A 109 5.83 18.95 20.21
N LEU A 110 4.73 19.34 20.85
CA LEU A 110 3.51 18.54 21.02
C LEU A 110 2.38 18.97 20.07
N ILE A 111 2.70 19.71 19.00
CA ILE A 111 1.71 20.17 18.01
C ILE A 111 2.02 19.57 16.65
N GLY A 112 1.04 18.80 16.16
CA GLY A 112 1.08 18.15 14.85
C GLY A 112 2.16 17.07 14.74
N PHE A 113 2.16 16.36 13.62
CA PHE A 113 3.18 15.41 13.20
C PHE A 113 3.17 15.34 11.66
N PRO A 114 4.26 14.91 11.00
CA PRO A 114 4.26 14.74 9.54
C PRO A 114 3.28 13.64 9.13
N ASN A 115 2.49 13.90 8.08
CA ASN A 115 1.62 12.88 7.50
C ASN A 115 2.46 11.87 6.70
N LEU A 116 2.12 10.58 6.83
CA LEU A 116 2.63 9.51 5.97
C LEU A 116 1.47 8.93 5.16
N SER A 117 1.69 8.73 3.86
CA SER A 117 0.73 8.04 3.00
C SER A 117 1.47 6.97 2.22
N ILE A 118 0.99 5.73 2.28
CA ILE A 118 1.53 4.61 1.52
C ILE A 118 0.88 4.58 0.14
N ASP A 119 1.68 4.45 -0.93
CA ASP A 119 1.18 4.34 -2.29
C ASP A 119 0.46 2.99 -2.51
N GLN A 120 -0.74 3.05 -3.06
CA GLN A 120 -1.62 1.92 -3.30
C GLN A 120 -1.96 1.75 -4.79
N ARG A 121 -1.33 2.48 -5.71
CA ARG A 121 -1.64 2.43 -7.15
C ARG A 121 -1.43 1.03 -7.70
N GLY A 122 -0.23 0.46 -7.53
CA GLY A 122 0.09 -0.90 -7.95
C GLY A 122 -0.78 -1.95 -7.25
N TYR A 123 -1.00 -1.79 -5.94
CA TYR A 123 -1.84 -2.68 -5.15
C TYR A 123 -3.31 -2.73 -5.62
N ASN A 124 -3.91 -1.56 -5.88
CA ASN A 124 -5.29 -1.46 -6.35
C ASN A 124 -5.46 -2.06 -7.76
N LEU A 125 -4.46 -1.89 -8.62
CA LEU A 125 -4.42 -2.54 -9.93
C LEU A 125 -4.31 -4.06 -9.81
N LEU A 126 -3.53 -4.56 -8.84
CA LEU A 126 -3.41 -5.99 -8.56
C LEU A 126 -4.75 -6.59 -8.11
N GLN A 127 -5.44 -5.95 -7.17
CA GLN A 127 -6.77 -6.40 -6.72
C GLN A 127 -7.77 -6.45 -7.88
N SER A 128 -7.82 -5.36 -8.67
CA SER A 128 -8.67 -5.30 -9.86
C SER A 128 -8.32 -6.37 -10.90
N HIS A 129 -7.04 -6.75 -11.01
CA HIS A 129 -6.59 -7.78 -11.93
C HIS A 129 -6.97 -9.20 -11.45
N ALA A 130 -6.88 -9.47 -10.15
CA ALA A 130 -7.22 -10.76 -9.55
C ALA A 130 -8.72 -11.08 -9.72
N ASP A 131 -9.60 -10.12 -9.46
CA ASP A 131 -11.05 -10.28 -9.57
C ASP A 131 -11.50 -10.66 -10.99
N ASN A 132 -10.88 -10.04 -12.00
CA ASN A 132 -11.29 -10.17 -13.39
C ASN A 132 -10.83 -11.48 -14.05
N ASN A 133 -9.76 -12.09 -13.56
CA ASN A 133 -9.15 -13.24 -14.26
C ASN A 133 -9.47 -14.60 -13.63
N LYS A 134 -10.10 -14.69 -12.44
CA LYS A 134 -10.37 -15.97 -11.73
C LYS A 134 -9.15 -16.92 -11.73
N ILE A 135 -7.95 -16.37 -11.73
CA ILE A 135 -6.70 -17.13 -11.69
C ILE A 135 -6.50 -17.52 -10.23
N ASN A 136 -6.18 -18.79 -9.96
CA ASN A 136 -5.74 -19.24 -8.64
C ASN A 136 -4.69 -18.27 -8.13
N SER A 137 -5.00 -17.52 -7.07
CA SER A 137 -4.13 -16.46 -6.58
C SER A 137 -2.75 -17.04 -6.28
N GLU A 138 -1.77 -16.67 -7.10
CA GLU A 138 -0.40 -17.13 -6.93
C GLU A 138 0.09 -16.73 -5.54
N SER A 139 0.99 -17.54 -4.96
CA SER A 139 1.52 -17.31 -3.62
C SER A 139 2.13 -15.90 -3.43
N LEU A 140 2.58 -15.25 -4.51
CA LEU A 140 3.08 -13.88 -4.50
C LEU A 140 1.97 -12.85 -4.37
N GLN A 141 0.88 -12.97 -5.14
CA GLN A 141 -0.25 -12.03 -5.09
C GLN A 141 -0.93 -12.05 -3.73
N ILE A 142 -1.06 -13.24 -3.12
CA ILE A 142 -1.57 -13.39 -1.75
C ILE A 142 -0.66 -12.68 -0.76
N ALA A 143 0.65 -12.86 -0.87
CA ALA A 143 1.60 -12.23 0.04
C ALA A 143 1.61 -10.70 -0.08
N ILE A 144 1.54 -10.17 -1.30
CA ILE A 144 1.39 -8.71 -1.53
C ILE A 144 0.10 -8.21 -0.88
N SER A 145 -1.01 -8.93 -1.06
CA SER A 145 -2.30 -8.52 -0.49
C SER A 145 -2.31 -8.52 1.03
N GLN A 146 -1.70 -9.55 1.64
CA GLN A 146 -1.54 -9.65 3.09
C GLN A 146 -0.63 -8.55 3.64
N PHE A 147 0.48 -8.27 2.95
CA PHE A 147 1.38 -7.17 3.29
C PHE A 147 0.62 -5.83 3.34
N TYR A 148 -0.02 -5.42 2.25
CA TYR A 148 -0.74 -4.14 2.21
C TYR A 148 -1.88 -4.09 3.22
N SER A 149 -2.67 -5.16 3.33
CA SER A 149 -3.81 -5.20 4.25
C SER A 149 -3.38 -5.05 5.71
N LYS A 150 -2.28 -5.71 6.11
CA LYS A 150 -1.71 -5.59 7.45
C LYS A 150 -1.20 -4.17 7.70
N HIS A 151 -0.29 -3.69 6.86
CA HIS A 151 0.41 -2.44 7.17
C HIS A 151 -0.46 -1.19 7.00
N LEU A 152 -1.39 -1.17 6.04
CA LEU A 152 -2.33 -0.07 5.92
C LEU A 152 -3.24 0.01 7.16
N TYR A 153 -3.65 -1.14 7.69
CA TYR A 153 -4.42 -1.19 8.94
C TYR A 153 -3.59 -0.68 10.12
N ASP A 154 -2.39 -1.23 10.33
CA ASP A 154 -1.50 -0.89 11.45
C ASP A 154 -1.16 0.61 11.45
N ILE A 155 -0.80 1.17 10.29
CA ILE A 155 -0.51 2.60 10.13
C ILE A 155 -1.75 3.45 10.43
N SER A 156 -2.91 3.09 9.87
CA SER A 156 -4.15 3.86 10.09
C SER A 156 -4.63 3.83 11.55
N ALA A 157 -4.43 2.71 12.24
CA ALA A 157 -4.79 2.56 13.64
C ALA A 157 -3.88 3.42 14.53
N ASP A 158 -2.57 3.40 14.26
CA ASP A 158 -1.59 4.21 14.98
C ASP A 158 -1.78 5.72 14.73
N ASP A 159 -2.05 6.12 13.46
CA ASP A 159 -2.42 7.51 13.10
C ASP A 159 -3.61 8.00 13.94
N GLY A 160 -4.66 7.17 14.07
CA GLY A 160 -5.84 7.50 14.86
C GLY A 160 -5.53 7.74 16.34
N VAL A 161 -4.68 6.90 16.94
CA VAL A 161 -4.25 7.05 18.34
C VAL A 161 -3.41 8.31 18.54
N ARG A 162 -2.44 8.56 17.65
CA ARG A 162 -1.60 9.76 17.69
C ARG A 162 -2.41 11.03 17.52
N GLN A 163 -3.34 11.06 16.57
CA GLN A 163 -4.22 12.20 16.35
C GLN A 163 -5.12 12.46 17.56
N ALA A 164 -5.69 11.43 18.17
CA ALA A 164 -6.49 11.57 19.37
C ALA A 164 -5.68 12.11 20.56
N SER A 165 -4.44 11.64 20.74
CA SER A 165 -3.53 12.15 21.78
C SER A 165 -3.21 13.64 21.59
N LEU A 166 -2.94 14.07 20.36
CA LEU A 166 -2.71 15.48 20.03
C LEU A 166 -3.95 16.35 20.30
N GLN A 167 -5.13 15.91 19.84
CA GLN A 167 -6.38 16.63 20.08
C GLN A 167 -6.66 16.77 21.58
N ASN A 168 -6.40 15.73 22.37
CA ASN A 168 -6.54 15.80 23.81
C ASN A 168 -5.64 16.87 24.45
N ASN A 169 -4.38 16.97 24.01
CA ASN A 169 -3.48 18.02 24.50
C ASN A 169 -4.01 19.43 24.19
N ILE A 170 -4.39 19.66 22.93
CA ILE A 170 -4.87 20.97 22.47
C ILE A 170 -6.14 21.38 23.20
N PHE A 171 -7.14 20.49 23.28
CA PHE A 171 -8.41 20.80 23.96
C PHE A 171 -8.24 20.97 25.47
N TYR A 172 -7.33 20.23 26.09
CA TYR A 172 -7.02 20.44 27.49
C TYR A 172 -6.46 21.85 27.73
N TRP A 173 -5.48 22.27 26.93
CA TRP A 173 -4.90 23.61 27.04
C TRP A 173 -5.93 24.71 26.74
N GLU A 174 -6.75 24.54 25.71
CA GLU A 174 -7.84 25.47 25.38
C GLU A 174 -8.80 25.70 26.55
N GLN A 175 -9.17 24.63 27.27
CA GLN A 175 -10.21 24.68 28.29
C GLN A 175 -9.69 24.99 29.70
N HIS A 176 -8.42 24.66 29.99
CA HIS A 176 -7.90 24.65 31.36
C HIS A 176 -6.75 25.63 31.59
N THR A 177 -6.35 26.41 30.58
CA THR A 177 -5.26 27.37 30.70
C THR A 177 -5.70 28.76 30.27
N ASN A 178 -5.15 29.79 30.92
CA ASN A 178 -5.42 31.19 30.59
C ASN A 178 -4.50 31.74 29.49
N TRP A 179 -3.40 31.05 29.18
CA TRP A 179 -2.38 31.48 28.23
C TRP A 179 -2.60 30.94 26.80
N PHE A 180 -3.54 30.02 26.58
CA PHE A 180 -3.71 29.34 25.29
C PHE A 180 -3.90 30.30 24.11
N ALA A 181 -4.74 31.33 24.27
CA ALA A 181 -5.01 32.30 23.21
C ALA A 181 -3.74 33.09 22.80
N ASP A 182 -2.91 33.49 23.75
CA ASP A 182 -1.66 34.20 23.48
C ASP A 182 -0.61 33.26 22.86
N TYR A 183 -0.57 32.00 23.31
CA TYR A 183 0.29 30.96 22.76
C TYR A 183 -0.02 30.66 21.29
N ILE A 184 -1.29 30.44 20.92
CA ILE A 184 -1.65 30.13 19.52
C ILE A 184 -1.57 31.34 18.58
N THR A 185 -1.58 32.57 19.12
CA THR A 185 -1.48 33.80 18.34
C THR A 185 -0.08 34.42 18.32
N ASP A 186 0.92 33.74 18.89
CA ASP A 186 2.31 34.21 18.95
C ASP A 186 2.44 35.62 19.56
N ARG A 187 1.67 35.89 20.62
CA ARG A 187 1.69 37.18 21.33
C ARG A 187 2.53 37.15 22.59
N ASP A 188 2.34 36.11 23.39
CA ASP A 188 3.07 35.88 24.63
C ASP A 188 3.13 34.37 24.93
N TYR A 189 4.33 33.88 25.22
CA TYR A 189 4.59 32.49 25.58
C TYR A 189 4.85 32.29 27.06
N SER A 190 4.90 33.36 27.87
CA SER A 190 5.31 33.32 29.27
C SER A 190 4.53 32.28 30.08
N GLY A 191 3.20 32.26 29.94
CA GLY A 191 2.32 31.29 30.61
C GLY A 191 2.52 29.84 30.14
N PHE A 192 2.72 29.63 28.84
CA PHE A 192 3.07 28.29 28.32
C PHE A 192 4.41 27.82 28.86
N ILE A 193 5.43 28.68 28.84
CA ILE A 193 6.78 28.36 29.27
C ILE A 193 6.82 28.04 30.77
N GLU A 194 6.09 28.81 31.58
CA GLU A 194 5.93 28.50 33.01
C GLU A 194 5.33 27.10 33.20
N TYR A 195 4.21 26.81 32.52
CA TYR A 195 3.58 25.49 32.56
C TYR A 195 4.54 24.38 32.06
N ALA A 196 5.22 24.58 30.94
CA ALA A 196 6.13 23.59 30.35
C ALA A 196 7.36 23.28 31.22
N THR A 197 7.78 24.23 32.07
CA THR A 197 8.99 24.09 32.90
C THR A 197 8.70 23.43 34.26
N ILE A 198 7.50 23.63 34.84
CA ILE A 198 7.21 23.18 36.20
C ILE A 198 6.15 22.07 36.30
N SER A 199 5.37 21.85 35.23
CA SER A 199 4.20 20.97 35.29
C SER A 199 4.55 19.50 35.03
N GLN A 200 4.24 18.64 36.00
CA GLN A 200 4.28 17.19 35.80
C GLN A 200 3.27 16.73 34.73
N ASP A 201 2.13 17.42 34.58
CA ASP A 201 1.16 17.14 33.52
C ASP A 201 1.77 17.36 32.13
N TYR A 202 2.51 18.47 31.94
CA TYR A 202 3.22 18.71 30.67
C TYR A 202 4.24 17.60 30.40
N LYS A 203 5.06 17.24 31.39
CA LYS A 203 6.05 16.17 31.27
C LYS A 203 5.41 14.82 30.91
N ASN A 204 4.25 14.50 31.47
CA ASN A 204 3.49 13.30 31.13
C ASN A 204 2.97 13.33 29.67
N ARG A 205 2.53 14.49 29.18
CA ARG A 205 2.10 14.68 27.78
C ARG A 205 3.27 14.54 26.81
N VAL A 206 4.44 15.05 27.16
CA VAL A 206 5.69 14.85 26.41
C VAL A 206 6.06 13.37 26.36
N ALA A 207 5.98 12.66 27.49
CA ALA A 207 6.27 11.23 27.55
C ALA A 207 5.31 10.42 26.67
N MET A 208 4.01 10.75 26.72
CA MET A 208 3.00 10.11 25.87
C MET A 208 3.26 10.38 24.38
N TYR A 209 3.55 11.62 24.00
CA TYR A 209 3.88 11.95 22.61
C TYR A 209 5.09 11.13 22.15
N ARG A 210 6.14 11.07 22.96
CA ARG A 210 7.37 10.33 22.65
C ARG A 210 7.10 8.84 22.46
N LEU A 211 6.35 8.22 23.38
CA LEU A 211 5.95 6.82 23.31
C LEU A 211 5.26 6.51 21.98
N LEU A 212 4.21 7.27 21.65
CA LEU A 212 3.39 7.00 20.48
C LEU A 212 4.19 7.21 19.18
N HIS A 213 4.96 8.29 19.07
CA HIS A 213 5.60 8.67 17.80
C HIS A 213 6.95 7.97 17.56
N PHE A 214 7.70 7.62 18.61
CA PHE A 214 9.08 7.12 18.45
C PHE A 214 9.34 5.72 19.01
N ASP A 215 8.52 5.23 19.95
CA ASP A 215 8.69 3.86 20.45
C ASP A 215 7.73 2.91 19.72
N ILE A 216 6.49 3.35 19.50
CA ILE A 216 5.46 2.55 18.81
C ILE A 216 5.53 2.77 17.30
N PHE A 217 5.32 4.00 16.81
CA PHE A 217 5.21 4.23 15.37
C PHE A 217 6.50 3.91 14.60
N ASP A 218 7.68 4.28 15.12
CA ASP A 218 8.97 3.89 14.51
C ASP A 218 9.09 2.36 14.34
N THR A 219 8.54 1.57 15.27
CA THR A 219 8.50 0.10 15.17
C THR A 219 7.57 -0.36 14.04
N VAL A 220 6.42 0.29 13.87
CA VAL A 220 5.49 0.04 12.76
C VAL A 220 6.18 0.34 11.42
N LEU A 221 6.85 1.49 11.31
CA LEU A 221 7.58 1.89 10.12
C LEU A 221 8.73 0.93 9.79
N PHE A 222 9.49 0.50 10.80
CA PHE A 222 10.56 -0.47 10.62
C PHE A 222 10.03 -1.83 10.11
N SER A 223 8.92 -2.29 10.67
CA SER A 223 8.22 -3.50 10.24
C SER A 223 7.79 -3.41 8.77
N PHE A 224 7.16 -2.28 8.39
CA PHE A 224 6.79 -2.00 7.00
C PHE A 224 8.00 -2.10 6.08
N LYS A 225 9.08 -1.36 6.36
CA LYS A 225 10.28 -1.34 5.52
C LYS A 225 10.90 -2.73 5.34
N GLN A 226 10.99 -3.51 6.42
CA GLN A 226 11.56 -4.86 6.33
C GLN A 226 10.73 -5.78 5.45
N GLU A 227 9.42 -5.78 5.64
CA GLU A 227 8.53 -6.64 4.85
C GLU A 227 8.40 -6.14 3.40
N ALA A 228 8.41 -4.83 3.17
CA ALA A 228 8.40 -4.22 1.85
C ALA A 228 9.62 -4.66 1.02
N ASN A 229 10.82 -4.64 1.60
CA ASN A 229 12.03 -5.12 0.93
C ASN A 229 11.92 -6.61 0.52
N LYS A 230 11.34 -7.46 1.38
CA LYS A 230 11.10 -8.88 1.05
C LYS A 230 10.09 -9.03 -0.09
N ILE A 231 9.06 -8.19 -0.15
CA ILE A 231 8.09 -8.19 -1.24
C ILE A 231 8.76 -7.74 -2.54
N ILE A 232 9.57 -6.67 -2.50
CA ILE A 232 10.34 -6.18 -3.66
C ILE A 232 11.23 -7.30 -4.20
N GLU A 233 12.04 -7.95 -3.36
CA GLU A 233 12.93 -9.04 -3.77
C GLU A 233 12.16 -10.19 -4.46
N ARG A 234 11.01 -10.57 -3.91
CA ARG A 234 10.17 -11.63 -4.49
C ARG A 234 9.56 -11.23 -5.83
N ILE A 235 9.16 -9.96 -5.97
CA ILE A 235 8.65 -9.45 -7.24
C ILE A 235 9.77 -9.41 -8.28
N GLU A 236 10.94 -8.87 -7.95
CA GLU A 236 12.08 -8.79 -8.86
C GLU A 236 12.53 -10.18 -9.34
N GLN A 237 12.52 -11.20 -8.45
CA GLN A 237 12.75 -12.59 -8.84
C GLN A 237 11.70 -13.13 -9.82
N GLU A 238 10.43 -12.79 -9.63
CA GLU A 238 9.34 -13.21 -10.52
C GLU A 238 9.41 -12.51 -11.88
N LEU A 239 9.78 -11.22 -11.91
CA LEU A 239 9.99 -10.48 -13.14
C LEU A 239 11.15 -11.09 -13.96
N ALA A 240 12.28 -11.40 -13.31
CA ALA A 240 13.45 -11.98 -13.97
C ALA A 240 13.23 -13.40 -14.52
N ARG A 241 12.28 -14.17 -13.97
CA ARG A 241 11.92 -15.50 -14.52
C ARG A 241 11.11 -15.43 -15.82
N ASN A 242 10.48 -14.30 -16.06
CA ASN A 242 9.53 -14.10 -17.16
C ASN A 242 10.11 -13.24 -18.31
N GLU A 243 11.39 -12.86 -18.21
CA GLU A 243 12.21 -12.28 -19.30
C GLU A 243 12.85 -13.38 -20.16
#